data_AF-A0A3G9IZP3-F1
#
_entry.id   AF-A0A3G9IZP3-F1
#
_cell.length_a   1.000
_cell.length_b   1.000
_cell.length_c   1.000
_cell.angle_alpha   90.00
_cell.angle_beta   90.00
_cell.angle_gamma   90.00
#
_symmetry.space_group_name_H-M   'P 1'
#
loop_
_entity.id
_entity.type
_entity.pdbx_description
1 polymer ?
#
loop_
_entity_poly.entity_id
_entity_poly.type
_entity_poly.pdbx_seq_one_letter_code
_entity_poly.pdbx_strand_id
1 'polypeptide(L)'
;MKRPTRATLAAAAVAAAATVVVVPIVASATTDPSAVCAPQTAYLTHTQQMVQQSTAVLVAAESLPGATPFQRTHKAALITAAKAGLAAWSAQNTKAQAALIACEVAAKPAVTTTATVTANTTTTATATATATTTTTATVTAAPTFGPMTLAVVGDTACMPDDLTNSGISTGKCDGFSIGDNEAAPPSGSPTPSPAPNTATGMAGAYATVDQIEGWKPAAVALLGDEQYQTAKLSDFQESYDKDYGALKWLTRPAPGNHEYYGNNAKWGGEAPQDGLGYFSYFNGMDANGNPRAWGQAGDYNQGWYSYNLGNWHVISLNVECGAKTFGGTGAAATASSTTCDPTVAGSVAKAETDWLTSDLASDTATCTIAYWHQPTFSASGSTSVEGTKLGGAWWNLLYAHGHAIVLNGHEHLYARFAPMNASGAADSKGIPEFIVGTGGEALDKLPATPAANQVTAQAKAFGALKMTLNDNGTYAWSYQPSSVPVDDANAATDMAFSDSGTATC
;
A
#
# COMPACT_ATOMS: atom_id res chain seq x y z
N MET A 1 0.41 27.86 27.15
CA MET A 1 1.81 27.57 26.77
C MET A 1 1.88 27.64 25.24
N LYS A 2 2.76 28.47 24.67
CA LYS A 2 2.86 28.64 23.21
C LYS A 2 3.27 27.32 22.57
N ARG A 3 2.40 26.79 21.69
CA ARG A 3 2.58 25.53 20.95
C ARG A 3 3.76 25.67 19.96
N PRO A 4 4.58 24.63 19.76
CA PRO A 4 5.48 24.61 18.61
C PRO A 4 4.64 24.68 17.33
N THR A 5 5.04 25.54 16.40
CA THR A 5 4.34 25.80 15.14
C THR A 5 4.39 24.57 14.21
N ARG A 6 3.38 24.37 13.35
CA ARG A 6 3.27 23.25 12.37
C ARG A 6 4.56 22.99 11.54
N ALA A 7 5.44 23.98 11.39
CA ALA A 7 6.76 23.86 10.78
C ALA A 7 7.73 22.91 11.53
N THR A 8 7.62 22.80 12.85
CA THR A 8 8.48 21.93 13.67
C THR A 8 8.06 20.45 13.58
N LEU A 9 6.82 20.18 13.16
CA LEU A 9 6.26 18.83 12.99
C LEU A 9 6.55 18.26 11.59
N ALA A 10 6.48 19.07 10.54
CA ALA A 10 6.87 18.68 9.18
C ALA A 10 8.38 18.40 9.04
N ALA A 11 9.22 19.20 9.72
CA ALA A 11 10.66 18.95 9.79
C ALA A 11 11.00 17.64 10.52
N ALA A 12 10.17 17.23 11.49
CA ALA A 12 10.32 15.95 12.20
C ALA A 12 9.85 14.75 11.36
N ALA A 13 8.83 14.91 10.50
CA ALA A 13 8.37 13.86 9.58
C ALA A 13 9.38 13.58 8.44
N VAL A 14 10.02 14.62 7.90
CA VAL A 14 11.08 14.46 6.88
C VAL A 14 12.38 13.91 7.51
N ALA A 15 12.68 14.24 8.77
CA ALA A 15 13.76 13.60 9.51
C ALA A 15 13.47 12.12 9.83
N ALA A 16 12.20 11.75 10.08
CA ALA A 16 11.78 10.37 10.33
C ALA A 16 11.87 9.50 9.06
N ALA A 17 11.48 10.02 7.89
CA ALA A 17 11.63 9.34 6.60
C ALA A 17 13.11 9.10 6.22
N ALA A 18 14.04 9.89 6.77
CA ALA A 18 15.49 9.73 6.57
C ALA A 18 16.14 8.71 7.54
N THR A 19 15.38 8.06 8.44
CA THR A 19 15.97 7.24 9.51
C THR A 19 15.95 5.73 9.24
N VAL A 20 15.31 5.20 8.20
CA VAL A 20 15.26 3.73 8.04
C VAL A 20 15.27 3.24 6.59
N VAL A 21 16.47 2.90 6.08
CA VAL A 21 16.68 1.75 5.18
C VAL A 21 18.05 1.16 5.52
N VAL A 22 18.07 0.08 6.31
CA VAL A 22 19.24 -0.78 6.46
C VAL A 22 18.89 -2.10 5.79
N VAL A 23 19.47 -2.42 4.64
CA VAL A 23 19.28 -3.74 4.01
C VAL A 23 20.11 -4.76 4.80
N PRO A 24 19.53 -5.81 5.40
CA PRO A 24 20.31 -6.92 5.95
C PRO A 24 20.98 -7.69 4.80
N ILE A 25 22.28 -7.96 4.93
CA ILE A 25 23.01 -8.86 4.04
C ILE A 25 22.54 -10.29 4.36
N VAL A 26 21.67 -10.87 3.54
CA VAL A 26 21.34 -12.30 3.61
C VAL A 26 22.36 -13.07 2.77
N ALA A 27 23.22 -13.86 3.42
CA ALA A 27 24.07 -14.81 2.75
C ALA A 27 23.20 -15.93 2.15
N SER A 28 23.11 -16.01 0.82
CA SER A 28 22.48 -17.14 0.14
C SER A 28 23.46 -18.32 0.05
N ALA A 29 22.95 -19.55 0.06
CA ALA A 29 23.71 -20.78 -0.08
C ALA A 29 24.17 -21.04 -1.54
N THR A 30 24.63 -20.01 -2.24
CA THR A 30 25.19 -20.12 -3.59
C THR A 30 26.71 -19.99 -3.52
N THR A 31 27.45 -20.84 -4.22
CA THR A 31 28.93 -20.81 -4.24
C THR A 31 29.49 -19.78 -5.23
N ASP A 32 28.65 -18.92 -5.81
CA ASP A 32 29.06 -17.87 -6.75
C ASP A 32 28.75 -16.46 -6.19
N PRO A 33 29.75 -15.78 -5.60
CA PRO A 33 29.56 -14.46 -4.98
C PRO A 33 29.29 -13.32 -5.98
N SER A 34 29.49 -13.54 -7.28
CA SER A 34 29.14 -12.55 -8.32
C SER A 34 27.62 -12.42 -8.52
N ALA A 35 26.85 -13.44 -8.12
CA ALA A 35 25.39 -13.46 -8.23
C ALA A 35 24.64 -12.78 -7.07
N VAL A 36 25.31 -12.53 -5.93
CA VAL A 36 24.68 -11.97 -4.71
C VAL A 36 24.90 -10.46 -4.58
N CYS A 37 26.10 -9.97 -4.92
CA CYS A 37 26.48 -8.57 -4.69
C CYS A 37 26.07 -7.63 -5.85
N ALA A 38 26.02 -8.14 -7.08
CA ALA A 38 25.68 -7.35 -8.27
C ALA A 38 24.21 -6.87 -8.31
N PRO A 39 23.19 -7.69 -7.96
CA PRO A 39 21.80 -7.25 -7.93
C PRO A 39 21.54 -6.17 -6.87
N GLN A 40 22.19 -6.26 -5.71
CA GLN A 40 22.06 -5.26 -4.63
C GLN A 40 22.70 -3.92 -4.99
N THR A 41 23.82 -3.95 -5.73
CA THR A 41 24.45 -2.72 -6.26
C THR A 41 23.57 -2.05 -7.31
N ALA A 42 22.92 -2.83 -8.19
CA ALA A 42 21.95 -2.31 -9.15
C ALA A 42 20.71 -1.72 -8.47
N TYR A 43 20.17 -2.38 -7.45
CA TYR A 43 19.04 -1.91 -6.65
C TYR A 43 19.35 -0.62 -5.88
N LEU A 44 20.52 -0.51 -5.24
CA LEU A 44 20.95 0.73 -4.57
C LEU A 44 21.20 1.86 -5.56
N THR A 45 21.73 1.56 -6.74
CA THR A 45 21.91 2.55 -7.82
C THR A 45 20.57 3.02 -8.38
N HIS A 46 19.60 2.12 -8.51
CA HIS A 46 18.25 2.42 -9.01
C HIS A 46 17.43 3.23 -8.00
N THR A 47 17.44 2.84 -6.73
CA THR A 47 16.81 3.62 -5.64
C THR A 47 17.48 4.98 -5.45
N GLN A 48 18.80 5.07 -5.65
CA GLN A 48 19.52 6.34 -5.73
C GLN A 48 19.00 7.24 -6.84
N GLN A 49 18.88 6.70 -8.04
CA GLN A 49 18.35 7.44 -9.19
C GLN A 49 16.92 7.89 -8.92
N MET A 50 16.09 7.08 -8.26
CA MET A 50 14.73 7.45 -7.90
C MET A 50 14.64 8.58 -6.90
N VAL A 51 15.37 8.49 -5.79
CA VAL A 51 15.37 9.53 -4.76
C VAL A 51 15.95 10.84 -5.34
N GLN A 52 16.97 10.74 -6.20
CA GLN A 52 17.53 11.90 -6.91
C GLN A 52 16.56 12.50 -7.93
N GLN A 53 15.86 11.68 -8.72
CA GLN A 53 14.89 12.14 -9.72
C GLN A 53 13.64 12.75 -9.07
N SER A 54 13.08 12.13 -8.04
CA SER A 54 11.95 12.67 -7.28
C SER A 54 12.31 14.00 -6.60
N THR A 55 13.52 14.10 -6.05
CA THR A 55 14.03 15.37 -5.49
C THR A 55 14.25 16.42 -6.58
N ALA A 56 14.76 16.02 -7.75
CA ALA A 56 14.95 16.92 -8.89
C ALA A 56 13.62 17.43 -9.45
N VAL A 57 12.55 16.61 -9.47
CA VAL A 57 11.20 17.01 -9.88
C VAL A 57 10.59 18.01 -8.89
N LEU A 58 10.74 17.76 -7.58
CA LEU A 58 10.36 18.69 -6.50
C LEU A 58 11.07 20.05 -6.62
N VAL A 59 12.33 20.05 -7.05
CA VAL A 59 13.14 21.26 -7.27
C VAL A 59 12.80 21.93 -8.61
N ALA A 60 12.50 21.17 -9.66
CA ALA A 60 12.26 21.66 -11.02
C ALA A 60 10.85 22.20 -11.27
N ALA A 61 9.89 22.00 -10.36
CA ALA A 61 8.54 22.58 -10.43
C ALA A 61 8.54 24.12 -10.20
N GLU A 62 9.53 24.85 -10.71
CA GLU A 62 9.88 26.23 -10.36
C GLU A 62 9.02 27.32 -10.99
N SER A 63 8.02 27.01 -11.84
CA SER A 63 7.15 28.05 -12.41
C SER A 63 5.67 27.66 -12.41
N LEU A 64 4.97 28.03 -11.33
CA LEU A 64 3.53 28.30 -11.39
C LEU A 64 3.34 29.82 -11.31
N PRO A 65 2.93 30.50 -12.39
CA PRO A 65 2.56 31.91 -12.34
C PRO A 65 1.36 32.08 -11.39
N GLY A 66 1.49 32.92 -10.35
CA GLY A 66 0.36 33.30 -9.47
C GLY A 66 0.45 32.90 -7.98
N ALA A 67 1.54 32.28 -7.50
CA ALA A 67 1.63 31.86 -6.09
C ALA A 67 1.60 33.04 -5.07
N THR A 68 1.01 32.82 -3.91
CA THR A 68 0.98 33.78 -2.78
C THR A 68 2.30 33.79 -1.97
N PRO A 69 2.60 34.83 -1.17
CA PRO A 69 3.80 34.86 -0.32
C PRO A 69 3.91 33.68 0.67
N PHE A 70 2.78 33.16 1.16
CA PHE A 70 2.72 32.00 2.04
C PHE A 70 3.13 30.72 1.30
N GLN A 71 2.60 30.48 0.10
CA GLN A 71 2.95 29.34 -0.75
C GLN A 71 4.44 29.35 -1.15
N ARG A 72 5.02 30.54 -1.41
CA ARG A 72 6.47 30.68 -1.67
C ARG A 72 7.34 30.28 -0.47
N THR A 73 6.96 30.71 0.72
CA THR A 73 7.72 30.42 1.96
C THR A 73 7.58 28.96 2.39
N HIS A 74 6.38 28.39 2.24
CA HIS A 74 6.09 26.98 2.50
C HIS A 74 6.87 26.05 1.54
N LYS A 75 6.90 26.39 0.24
CA LYS A 75 7.67 25.66 -0.78
C LYS A 75 9.18 25.70 -0.53
N ALA A 76 9.72 26.85 -0.13
CA ALA A 76 11.14 26.97 0.22
C ALA A 76 11.54 26.08 1.40
N ALA A 77 10.65 25.92 2.39
CA ALA A 77 10.86 25.01 3.52
C ALA A 77 10.81 23.53 3.09
N LEU A 78 9.86 23.15 2.23
CA LEU A 78 9.78 21.81 1.64
C LEU A 78 11.02 21.45 0.80
N ILE A 79 11.50 22.38 -0.04
CA ILE A 79 12.72 22.18 -0.84
C ILE A 79 13.95 22.03 0.06
N THR A 80 14.05 22.82 1.13
CA THR A 80 15.16 22.73 2.08
C THR A 80 15.14 21.39 2.83
N ALA A 81 13.95 20.93 3.23
CA ALA A 81 13.77 19.64 3.88
C ALA A 81 14.06 18.47 2.94
N ALA A 82 13.61 18.53 1.68
CA ALA A 82 13.90 17.52 0.66
C ALA A 82 15.42 17.42 0.37
N LYS A 83 16.12 18.56 0.28
CA LYS A 83 17.59 18.59 0.12
C LYS A 83 18.32 17.99 1.33
N ALA A 84 17.85 18.26 2.55
CA ALA A 84 18.42 17.69 3.77
C ALA A 84 18.15 16.17 3.86
N GLY A 85 16.96 15.71 3.50
CA GLY A 85 16.60 14.30 3.41
C GLY A 85 17.44 13.56 2.36
N LEU A 86 17.63 14.13 1.18
CA LEU A 86 18.52 13.60 0.14
C LEU A 86 19.96 13.48 0.63
N ALA A 87 20.49 14.48 1.36
CA ALA A 87 21.84 14.44 1.90
C ALA A 87 22.01 13.34 2.97
N ALA A 88 21.02 13.18 3.85
CA ALA A 88 21.00 12.14 4.88
C ALA A 88 20.90 10.73 4.26
N TRP A 89 20.00 10.56 3.29
CA TRP A 89 19.85 9.34 2.50
C TRP A 89 21.13 9.01 1.74
N SER A 90 21.76 10.00 1.07
CA SER A 90 23.00 9.78 0.32
C SER A 90 24.16 9.36 1.24
N ALA A 91 24.22 9.90 2.46
CA ALA A 91 25.21 9.50 3.45
C ALA A 91 25.00 8.05 3.95
N GLN A 92 23.74 7.61 4.09
CA GLN A 92 23.41 6.23 4.44
C GLN A 92 23.65 5.27 3.26
N ASN A 93 23.27 5.64 2.05
CA ASN A 93 23.54 4.86 0.84
C ASN A 93 25.05 4.67 0.61
N THR A 94 25.86 5.69 0.92
CA THR A 94 27.34 5.59 0.90
C THR A 94 27.84 4.54 1.91
N LYS A 95 27.24 4.46 3.10
CA LYS A 95 27.58 3.43 4.10
C LYS A 95 27.14 2.03 3.64
N ALA A 96 25.99 1.90 3.00
CA ALA A 96 25.51 0.65 2.43
C ALA A 96 26.41 0.15 1.28
N GLN A 97 26.84 1.06 0.38
CA GLN A 97 27.81 0.74 -0.67
C GLN A 97 29.17 0.33 -0.09
N ALA A 98 29.65 1.00 0.97
CA ALA A 98 30.89 0.61 1.65
C ALA A 98 30.80 -0.79 2.29
N ALA A 99 29.64 -1.16 2.83
CA ALA A 99 29.39 -2.50 3.36
C ALA A 99 29.34 -3.58 2.27
N LEU A 100 28.81 -3.24 1.09
CA LEU A 100 28.81 -4.11 -0.10
C LEU A 100 30.22 -4.32 -0.67
N ILE A 101 31.05 -3.27 -0.72
CA ILE A 101 32.47 -3.40 -1.10
C ILE A 101 33.21 -4.32 -0.12
N ALA A 102 32.91 -4.24 1.18
CA ALA A 102 33.47 -5.15 2.18
C ALA A 102 32.99 -6.61 1.99
N CYS A 103 31.74 -6.81 1.56
CA CYS A 103 31.17 -8.11 1.20
C CYS A 103 31.87 -8.71 -0.04
N GLU A 104 32.12 -7.92 -1.08
CA GLU A 104 32.85 -8.33 -2.29
C GLU A 104 34.33 -8.66 -2.01
N VAL A 105 34.97 -7.94 -1.07
CA VAL A 105 36.35 -8.20 -0.64
C VAL A 105 36.45 -9.50 0.18
N ALA A 106 35.48 -9.77 1.06
CA ALA A 106 35.41 -11.01 1.84
C ALA A 106 35.12 -12.26 0.99
N ALA A 107 34.53 -12.07 -0.20
CA ALA A 107 34.17 -13.15 -1.12
C ALA A 107 35.26 -13.52 -2.15
N LYS A 108 36.39 -12.82 -2.19
CA LYS A 108 37.54 -13.22 -3.01
C LYS A 108 38.35 -14.32 -2.28
N PRO A 109 38.78 -15.40 -2.95
CA PRO A 109 39.68 -16.36 -2.32
C PRO A 109 40.96 -15.63 -1.91
N ALA A 110 41.39 -15.85 -0.66
CA ALA A 110 42.63 -15.27 -0.15
C ALA A 110 43.81 -15.77 -0.99
N VAL A 111 44.40 -14.90 -1.81
CA VAL A 111 45.73 -15.15 -2.38
C VAL A 111 46.74 -14.76 -1.31
N THR A 112 46.99 -15.67 -0.36
CA THR A 112 48.16 -15.55 0.50
C THR A 112 49.28 -16.36 -0.14
N THR A 113 50.15 -15.70 -0.87
CA THR A 113 51.39 -16.30 -1.36
C THR A 113 52.36 -16.40 -0.18
N THR A 114 52.41 -17.55 0.49
CA THR A 114 53.47 -17.83 1.45
C THR A 114 54.49 -18.76 0.79
N ALA A 115 55.59 -18.19 0.32
CA ALA A 115 56.77 -18.95 -0.06
C ALA A 115 57.61 -19.20 1.20
N THR A 116 57.76 -20.46 1.59
CA THR A 116 58.79 -20.84 2.56
C THR A 116 59.86 -21.64 1.84
N VAL A 117 61.01 -21.00 1.61
CA VAL A 117 62.23 -21.67 1.16
C VAL A 117 62.86 -22.32 2.39
N THR A 118 63.02 -23.64 2.36
CA THR A 118 63.90 -24.34 3.29
C THR A 118 65.05 -24.95 2.49
N ALA A 119 66.27 -24.47 2.73
CA ALA A 119 67.47 -25.07 2.19
C ALA A 119 67.66 -26.44 2.82
N ASN A 120 67.66 -27.50 2.02
CA ASN A 120 68.06 -28.83 2.47
C ASN A 120 69.56 -29.01 2.24
N THR A 121 70.29 -29.38 3.27
CA THR A 121 71.42 -30.29 3.05
C THR A 121 70.84 -31.68 2.79
N THR A 122 70.82 -32.05 1.50
CA THR A 122 70.62 -33.38 0.91
C THR A 122 69.18 -33.95 0.82
N THR A 123 68.59 -33.72 -0.36
CA THR A 123 67.70 -34.58 -1.20
C THR A 123 66.41 -35.22 -0.62
N THR A 124 65.30 -34.63 -1.08
CA THR A 124 63.93 -35.16 -1.29
C THR A 124 63.01 -35.30 -0.07
N ALA A 125 62.07 -34.34 0.07
CA ALA A 125 60.93 -34.43 0.99
C ALA A 125 59.60 -34.32 0.21
N THR A 126 58.72 -35.30 0.39
CA THR A 126 57.34 -35.32 -0.13
C THR A 126 56.41 -34.71 0.93
N ALA A 127 55.59 -33.72 0.56
CA ALA A 127 54.61 -33.11 1.46
C ALA A 127 53.22 -33.73 1.26
N THR A 128 52.60 -34.20 2.34
CA THR A 128 51.18 -34.59 2.37
C THR A 128 50.42 -33.58 3.22
N ALA A 129 49.40 -32.95 2.66
CA ALA A 129 48.55 -31.99 3.36
C ALA A 129 47.19 -32.62 3.71
N THR A 130 46.78 -32.55 4.98
CA THR A 130 45.40 -32.81 5.41
C THR A 130 44.84 -31.50 5.95
N ALA A 131 43.76 -30.99 5.35
CA ALA A 131 43.08 -29.78 5.79
C ALA A 131 41.89 -30.13 6.69
N THR A 132 41.75 -29.44 7.83
CA THR A 132 40.49 -29.37 8.59
C THR A 132 40.18 -27.91 8.79
N THR A 133 39.03 -27.46 8.27
CA THR A 133 38.60 -26.07 8.34
C THR A 133 37.56 -25.92 9.45
N THR A 134 37.84 -25.09 10.45
CA THR A 134 36.83 -24.61 11.39
C THR A 134 36.51 -23.16 11.06
N THR A 135 35.33 -22.92 10.48
CA THR A 135 34.85 -21.59 10.15
C THR A 135 34.08 -21.04 11.35
N THR A 136 34.63 -20.02 12.03
CA THR A 136 33.88 -19.24 13.02
C THR A 136 33.32 -18.00 12.32
N ALA A 137 32.05 -18.06 11.90
CA ALA A 137 31.34 -16.90 11.38
C ALA A 137 30.80 -16.06 12.55
N THR A 138 31.24 -14.81 12.65
CA THR A 138 30.61 -13.84 13.56
C THR A 138 29.37 -13.28 12.87
N VAL A 139 28.19 -13.83 13.20
CA VAL A 139 26.91 -13.28 12.75
C VAL A 139 26.73 -11.92 13.42
N THR A 140 26.85 -10.85 12.64
CA THR A 140 26.42 -9.53 13.09
C THR A 140 24.89 -9.55 13.05
N ALA A 141 24.23 -9.32 14.18
CA ALA A 141 22.77 -9.34 14.26
C ALA A 141 22.17 -8.43 13.17
N ALA A 142 21.08 -8.87 12.54
CA ALA A 142 20.35 -8.06 11.57
C ALA A 142 19.97 -6.71 12.21
N PRO A 143 19.98 -5.61 11.43
CA PRO A 143 19.53 -4.31 11.92
C PRO A 143 18.10 -4.44 12.46
N THR A 144 17.89 -4.03 13.71
CA THR A 144 16.54 -3.87 14.27
C THR A 144 16.01 -2.51 13.85
N PHE A 145 14.90 -2.50 13.12
CA PHE A 145 14.22 -1.29 12.67
C PHE A 145 13.36 -0.66 13.77
N GLY A 146 13.00 -1.44 14.79
CA GLY A 146 12.03 -1.06 15.80
C GLY A 146 10.60 -1.16 15.25
N PRO A 147 9.58 -0.94 16.11
CA PRO A 147 8.20 -1.06 15.69
C PRO A 147 7.85 -0.02 14.61
N MET A 148 7.38 -0.50 13.47
CA MET A 148 6.89 0.34 12.37
C MET A 148 5.37 0.52 12.52
N THR A 149 4.87 1.72 12.25
CA THR A 149 3.42 1.95 12.18
C THR A 149 2.98 1.98 10.72
N LEU A 150 2.06 1.10 10.36
CA LEU A 150 1.31 1.12 9.10
C LEU A 150 -0.10 1.64 9.40
N ALA A 151 -0.50 2.73 8.76
CA ALA A 151 -1.89 3.16 8.74
C ALA A 151 -2.59 2.51 7.54
N VAL A 152 -3.83 2.08 7.73
CA VAL A 152 -4.60 1.31 6.74
C VAL A 152 -5.98 1.94 6.62
N VAL A 153 -6.40 2.23 5.39
CA VAL A 153 -7.69 2.90 5.09
C VAL A 153 -8.05 2.71 3.62
N GLY A 154 -9.33 2.53 3.30
CA GLY A 154 -9.89 2.58 1.94
C GLY A 154 -11.11 3.49 1.89
N ASP A 155 -11.66 3.68 0.70
CA ASP A 155 -13.01 4.24 0.50
C ASP A 155 -13.10 5.69 1.00
N THR A 156 -12.30 6.55 0.36
CA THR A 156 -12.14 7.97 0.75
C THR A 156 -13.35 8.81 0.32
N ALA A 157 -13.53 10.01 0.88
CA ALA A 157 -14.74 10.77 0.57
C ALA A 157 -14.82 11.18 -0.91
N CYS A 158 -15.95 10.88 -1.54
CA CYS A 158 -16.34 11.47 -2.81
C CYS A 158 -16.45 13.00 -2.68
N MET A 159 -15.62 13.77 -3.40
CA MET A 159 -15.82 15.23 -3.54
C MET A 159 -15.86 15.67 -5.00
N PRO A 160 -16.91 16.39 -5.43
CA PRO A 160 -16.99 16.90 -6.80
C PRO A 160 -15.94 18.00 -7.06
N ASP A 161 -15.26 17.91 -8.20
CA ASP A 161 -14.22 18.85 -8.65
C ASP A 161 -14.77 20.15 -9.27
N ASP A 162 -16.00 20.19 -9.79
CA ASP A 162 -16.49 21.37 -10.51
C ASP A 162 -17.96 21.77 -10.32
N LEU A 163 -18.34 22.92 -10.91
CA LEU A 163 -19.70 23.46 -10.85
C LEU A 163 -20.73 22.63 -11.64
N THR A 164 -20.31 21.84 -12.62
CA THR A 164 -21.20 20.92 -13.35
C THR A 164 -21.55 19.70 -12.49
N ASN A 165 -20.62 19.26 -11.64
CA ASN A 165 -20.83 18.32 -10.56
C ASN A 165 -21.54 18.95 -9.34
N SER A 166 -21.42 20.27 -9.13
CA SER A 166 -22.19 21.01 -8.10
C SER A 166 -23.64 21.32 -8.51
N GLY A 167 -23.90 21.40 -9.82
CA GLY A 167 -25.21 21.77 -10.40
C GLY A 167 -26.16 20.58 -10.53
N ILE A 168 -25.65 19.36 -10.41
CA ILE A 168 -26.42 18.15 -10.16
C ILE A 168 -26.58 18.05 -8.65
N SER A 169 -27.61 18.74 -8.11
CA SER A 169 -28.15 18.61 -6.75
C SER A 169 -27.39 17.61 -5.88
N THR A 170 -26.55 18.10 -4.96
CA THR A 170 -26.26 17.65 -3.57
C THR A 170 -26.95 16.35 -3.09
N GLY A 171 -26.87 15.29 -3.88
CA GLY A 171 -27.84 14.20 -3.87
C GLY A 171 -27.46 13.06 -4.83
N LYS A 172 -26.34 13.18 -5.54
CA LYS A 172 -25.63 12.02 -6.11
C LYS A 172 -24.55 11.45 -5.17
N CYS A 173 -24.02 12.25 -4.25
CA CYS A 173 -23.22 11.77 -3.11
C CYS A 173 -24.14 11.40 -1.91
N ASP A 174 -25.31 12.04 -1.78
CA ASP A 174 -26.20 11.91 -0.60
C ASP A 174 -27.51 11.11 -0.88
N GLY A 175 -27.56 10.30 -1.95
CA GLY A 175 -28.82 9.80 -2.51
C GLY A 175 -29.06 8.30 -2.57
N PHE A 176 -28.16 7.44 -2.06
CA PHE A 176 -28.32 5.99 -2.22
C PHE A 176 -28.75 5.30 -0.93
N SER A 177 -30.02 4.88 -0.89
CA SER A 177 -30.44 3.79 -0.01
C SER A 177 -29.82 2.49 -0.51
N ILE A 178 -29.01 1.85 0.34
CA ILE A 178 -28.85 0.39 0.55
C ILE A 178 -29.27 -0.48 -0.67
N GLY A 179 -28.40 -1.09 -1.45
CA GLY A 179 -26.96 -1.12 -1.46
C GLY A 179 -26.48 -1.24 -2.90
N ASP A 180 -25.22 -0.89 -3.07
CA ASP A 180 -24.28 -1.26 -4.12
C ASP A 180 -24.10 -2.78 -4.25
N ASN A 181 -25.21 -3.52 -4.24
CA ASN A 181 -25.26 -4.76 -4.99
C ASN A 181 -24.89 -4.40 -6.43
N GLU A 182 -23.65 -4.71 -6.82
CA GLU A 182 -23.20 -4.73 -8.21
C GLU A 182 -24.06 -5.69 -9.06
N ALA A 183 -24.93 -6.48 -8.43
CA ALA A 183 -26.13 -7.04 -9.04
C ALA A 183 -27.31 -6.03 -9.04
N ALA A 184 -27.55 -5.41 -10.19
CA ALA A 184 -28.69 -4.52 -10.49
C ALA A 184 -29.99 -4.85 -9.72
N PRO A 185 -30.66 -3.88 -9.07
CA PRO A 185 -31.99 -4.14 -8.51
C PRO A 185 -33.07 -4.08 -9.61
N PRO A 186 -34.12 -4.93 -9.54
CA PRO A 186 -35.24 -4.87 -10.46
C PRO A 186 -36.02 -3.56 -10.30
N SER A 187 -36.46 -3.00 -11.43
CA SER A 187 -37.28 -1.80 -11.52
C SER A 187 -38.53 -1.86 -10.63
N GLY A 188 -38.73 -0.87 -9.75
CA GLY A 188 -40.09 -0.57 -9.27
C GLY A 188 -40.32 -0.08 -7.83
N SER A 189 -39.32 0.18 -6.99
CA SER A 189 -39.59 0.70 -5.63
C SER A 189 -39.58 2.25 -5.59
N PRO A 190 -40.56 2.90 -4.94
CA PRO A 190 -40.58 4.36 -4.81
C PRO A 190 -39.45 4.83 -3.90
N THR A 191 -38.53 5.62 -4.45
CA THR A 191 -37.39 6.24 -3.74
C THR A 191 -37.89 7.35 -2.79
N PRO A 192 -37.54 7.32 -1.49
CA PRO A 192 -37.62 8.50 -0.63
C PRO A 192 -36.68 9.59 -1.17
N SER A 193 -37.14 10.85 -1.16
CA SER A 193 -36.31 11.99 -1.56
C SER A 193 -35.12 12.16 -0.61
N PRO A 194 -33.87 12.29 -1.09
CA PRO A 194 -32.76 12.67 -0.23
C PRO A 194 -32.90 14.15 0.15
N ALA A 195 -32.73 14.44 1.44
CA ALA A 195 -32.52 15.80 1.91
C ALA A 195 -31.08 16.22 1.55
N PRO A 196 -30.83 17.48 1.16
CA PRO A 196 -29.50 17.94 0.78
C PRO A 196 -28.62 18.11 2.03
N ASN A 197 -27.58 17.30 2.21
CA ASN A 197 -26.59 17.50 3.28
C ASN A 197 -25.15 17.35 2.79
N THR A 198 -24.70 18.39 2.07
CA THR A 198 -23.36 18.64 1.53
C THR A 198 -22.17 18.68 2.54
N ALA A 199 -22.05 17.77 3.51
CA ALA A 199 -21.01 17.92 4.55
C ALA A 199 -20.56 16.64 5.31
N THR A 200 -21.11 15.45 5.04
CA THR A 200 -20.90 14.29 5.93
C THR A 200 -19.60 13.54 5.67
N GLY A 201 -19.38 13.08 4.44
CA GLY A 201 -18.21 12.28 4.07
C GLY A 201 -16.90 13.06 4.15
N MET A 202 -16.89 14.30 3.68
CA MET A 202 -15.72 15.19 3.71
C MET A 202 -15.24 15.47 5.15
N ALA A 203 -16.15 15.71 6.09
CA ALA A 203 -15.78 15.88 7.50
C ALA A 203 -15.19 14.58 8.10
N GLY A 204 -15.75 13.44 7.69
CA GLY A 204 -15.24 12.11 8.02
C GLY A 204 -13.80 11.90 7.53
N ALA A 205 -13.55 12.21 6.26
CA ALA A 205 -12.24 12.10 5.64
C ALA A 205 -11.19 12.97 6.34
N TYR A 206 -11.49 14.25 6.61
CA TYR A 206 -10.57 15.10 7.38
C TYR A 206 -10.26 14.54 8.76
N ALA A 207 -11.25 14.03 9.49
CA ALA A 207 -11.04 13.45 10.81
C ALA A 207 -10.20 12.17 10.75
N THR A 208 -10.40 11.33 9.73
CA THR A 208 -9.59 10.12 9.48
C THR A 208 -8.15 10.48 9.12
N VAL A 209 -7.93 11.48 8.26
CA VAL A 209 -6.57 11.98 7.95
C VAL A 209 -5.89 12.54 9.19
N ASP A 210 -6.56 13.37 9.98
CA ASP A 210 -6.03 13.91 11.25
C ASP A 210 -5.64 12.79 12.23
N GLN A 211 -6.45 11.73 12.30
CA GLN A 211 -6.17 10.53 13.09
C GLN A 211 -4.87 9.84 12.61
N ILE A 212 -4.74 9.62 11.29
CA ILE A 212 -3.56 9.00 10.69
C ILE A 212 -2.30 9.86 10.93
N GLU A 213 -2.37 11.17 10.69
CA GLU A 213 -1.25 12.09 10.94
C GLU A 213 -0.79 12.05 12.40
N GLY A 214 -1.74 11.95 13.34
CA GLY A 214 -1.48 11.83 14.77
C GLY A 214 -0.64 10.61 15.15
N TRP A 215 -0.71 9.53 14.36
CA TRP A 215 0.07 8.32 14.57
C TRP A 215 1.51 8.40 14.04
N LYS A 216 1.80 9.34 13.13
CA LYS A 216 3.10 9.48 12.45
C LYS A 216 3.55 8.16 11.80
N PRO A 217 2.75 7.60 10.88
CA PRO A 217 3.04 6.29 10.30
C PRO A 217 4.30 6.32 9.44
N ALA A 218 4.90 5.15 9.28
CA ALA A 218 6.00 4.93 8.33
C ALA A 218 5.48 4.77 6.89
N ALA A 219 4.25 4.24 6.74
CA ALA A 219 3.54 4.13 5.47
C ALA A 219 2.02 4.17 5.68
N VAL A 220 1.29 4.52 4.62
CA VAL A 220 -0.17 4.41 4.56
C VAL A 220 -0.51 3.41 3.45
N ALA A 221 -1.10 2.26 3.81
CA ALA A 221 -1.72 1.35 2.84
C ALA A 221 -3.11 1.90 2.52
N LEU A 222 -3.29 2.32 1.26
CA LEU A 222 -4.54 2.85 0.76
C LEU A 222 -5.20 1.80 -0.11
N LEU A 223 -6.42 1.40 0.28
CA LEU A 223 -7.03 0.14 -0.14
C LEU A 223 -8.01 0.29 -1.31
N GLY A 224 -7.77 1.22 -2.23
CA GLY A 224 -8.64 1.49 -3.38
C GLY A 224 -9.82 2.41 -3.08
N ASP A 225 -10.49 2.82 -4.15
CA ASP A 225 -11.53 3.84 -4.17
C ASP A 225 -11.01 5.15 -3.54
N GLU A 226 -9.91 5.63 -4.11
CA GLU A 226 -9.28 6.88 -3.71
C GLU A 226 -9.97 8.09 -4.31
N GLN A 227 -10.58 7.95 -5.47
CA GLN A 227 -11.40 9.02 -6.01
C GLN A 227 -12.60 8.47 -6.76
N TYR A 228 -13.77 8.84 -6.28
CA TYR A 228 -15.03 8.29 -6.73
C TYR A 228 -15.40 8.77 -8.15
N GLN A 229 -16.53 8.26 -8.63
CA GLN A 229 -17.08 8.43 -9.98
C GLN A 229 -16.23 7.80 -11.09
N THR A 230 -15.14 8.45 -11.50
CA THR A 230 -14.26 7.98 -12.57
C THR A 230 -12.77 8.28 -12.32
N ALA A 231 -12.41 8.78 -11.13
CA ALA A 231 -11.02 9.03 -10.72
C ALA A 231 -10.19 9.89 -11.71
N LYS A 232 -10.72 11.04 -12.17
CA LYS A 232 -9.95 11.94 -13.06
C LYS A 232 -8.77 12.53 -12.32
N LEU A 233 -7.73 12.90 -13.05
CA LEU A 233 -6.62 13.64 -12.46
C LEU A 233 -7.07 14.96 -11.82
N SER A 234 -8.06 15.66 -12.40
CA SER A 234 -8.65 16.86 -11.81
C SER A 234 -9.32 16.54 -10.47
N ASP A 235 -10.08 15.46 -10.38
CA ASP A 235 -10.70 15.01 -9.13
C ASP A 235 -9.63 14.71 -8.07
N PHE A 236 -8.51 14.09 -8.44
CA PHE A 236 -7.40 13.91 -7.50
C PHE A 236 -6.79 15.25 -7.04
N GLN A 237 -6.55 16.18 -7.95
CA GLN A 237 -5.87 17.47 -7.66
C GLN A 237 -6.76 18.49 -6.95
N GLU A 238 -8.06 18.47 -7.24
CA GLU A 238 -9.01 19.47 -6.80
C GLU A 238 -9.86 18.96 -5.64
N SER A 239 -9.89 17.65 -5.36
CA SER A 239 -10.67 17.07 -4.27
C SER A 239 -9.80 16.27 -3.30
N TYR A 240 -9.28 15.12 -3.72
CA TYR A 240 -8.47 14.23 -2.87
C TYR A 240 -7.22 14.93 -2.29
N ASP A 241 -6.63 15.87 -3.04
CA ASP A 241 -5.46 16.64 -2.58
C ASP A 241 -5.77 17.54 -1.38
N LYS A 242 -7.05 17.85 -1.12
CA LYS A 242 -7.46 18.73 -0.01
C LYS A 242 -7.38 18.02 1.35
N ASP A 243 -7.54 16.70 1.37
CA ASP A 243 -7.48 15.88 2.58
C ASP A 243 -6.34 14.85 2.52
N TYR A 244 -6.52 13.71 1.85
CA TYR A 244 -5.59 12.58 1.84
C TYR A 244 -4.29 12.90 1.08
N GLY A 245 -4.27 13.89 0.18
CA GLY A 245 -3.05 14.35 -0.49
C GLY A 245 -1.93 14.81 0.46
N ALA A 246 -2.26 15.20 1.70
CA ALA A 246 -1.27 15.50 2.74
C ALA A 246 -0.38 14.29 3.08
N LEU A 247 -0.91 13.07 2.91
CA LEU A 247 -0.24 11.81 3.21
C LEU A 247 0.48 11.21 1.99
N LYS A 248 0.36 11.81 0.81
CA LYS A 248 0.78 11.24 -0.48
C LYS A 248 2.18 10.61 -0.47
N TRP A 249 3.16 11.24 0.17
CA TRP A 249 4.54 10.71 0.24
C TRP A 249 4.66 9.38 1.00
N LEU A 250 3.77 9.14 1.96
CA LEU A 250 3.68 7.91 2.75
C LEU A 250 2.76 6.88 2.09
N THR A 251 1.86 7.32 1.21
CA THR A 251 0.87 6.46 0.56
C THR A 251 1.51 5.40 -0.32
N ARG A 252 0.96 4.20 -0.19
CA ARG A 252 1.15 3.02 -1.03
C ARG A 252 -0.26 2.58 -1.43
N PRO A 253 -0.75 3.02 -2.60
CA PRO A 253 -2.11 2.75 -3.02
C PRO A 253 -2.24 1.42 -3.77
N ALA A 254 -3.34 0.71 -3.54
CA ALA A 254 -3.89 -0.29 -4.46
C ALA A 254 -5.10 0.35 -5.15
N PRO A 255 -5.32 0.16 -6.45
CA PRO A 255 -6.49 0.72 -7.10
C PRO A 255 -7.77 -0.05 -6.71
N GLY A 256 -8.91 0.64 -6.71
CA GLY A 256 -10.25 0.07 -6.60
C GLY A 256 -11.06 0.20 -7.88
N ASN A 257 -12.32 -0.21 -7.82
CA ASN A 257 -13.20 -0.20 -8.98
C ASN A 257 -13.48 1.23 -9.48
N HIS A 258 -13.51 2.23 -8.59
CA HIS A 258 -13.72 3.62 -8.98
C HIS A 258 -12.56 4.20 -9.81
N GLU A 259 -11.36 3.66 -9.68
CA GLU A 259 -10.21 4.02 -10.51
C GLU A 259 -10.34 3.51 -11.96
N TYR A 260 -11.08 2.41 -12.18
CA TYR A 260 -11.22 1.77 -13.49
C TYR A 260 -12.61 1.88 -14.12
N TYR A 261 -13.61 2.37 -13.37
CA TYR A 261 -14.97 2.42 -13.87
C TYR A 261 -15.10 3.17 -15.21
N GLY A 262 -15.86 2.53 -16.09
CA GLY A 262 -16.27 3.02 -17.39
C GLY A 262 -17.26 4.18 -17.28
N ASN A 263 -17.67 4.75 -18.42
CA ASN A 263 -18.74 5.75 -18.48
C ASN A 263 -20.05 5.17 -17.92
N ASN A 264 -20.33 5.41 -16.65
CA ASN A 264 -21.59 5.00 -16.06
C ASN A 264 -22.61 6.13 -16.19
N ALA A 265 -23.71 5.88 -16.88
CA ALA A 265 -24.85 6.82 -16.94
C ALA A 265 -25.35 7.21 -15.54
N LYS A 266 -25.10 6.37 -14.51
CA LYS A 266 -25.32 6.65 -13.09
C LYS A 266 -24.56 7.90 -12.61
N TRP A 267 -23.33 8.11 -13.08
CA TRP A 267 -22.42 9.17 -12.60
C TRP A 267 -22.32 10.38 -13.53
N GLY A 268 -22.87 10.30 -14.74
CA GLY A 268 -22.88 11.39 -15.70
C GLY A 268 -22.28 10.95 -17.04
N GLY A 269 -22.29 11.83 -18.03
CA GLY A 269 -21.70 11.57 -19.35
C GLY A 269 -20.17 11.66 -19.36
N GLU A 270 -19.51 11.48 -18.21
CA GLU A 270 -18.06 11.64 -18.09
C GLU A 270 -17.31 10.53 -18.84
N ALA A 271 -16.17 10.90 -19.41
CA ALA A 271 -15.32 9.96 -20.13
C ALA A 271 -14.61 9.04 -19.13
N PRO A 272 -14.55 7.72 -19.42
CA PRO A 272 -13.88 6.77 -18.55
C PRO A 272 -12.38 7.06 -18.48
N GLN A 273 -11.79 6.94 -17.30
CA GLN A 273 -10.34 7.14 -17.10
C GLN A 273 -9.57 5.83 -17.18
N ASP A 274 -10.17 4.71 -16.77
CA ASP A 274 -9.56 3.36 -16.84
C ASP A 274 -8.13 3.35 -16.24
N GLY A 275 -8.00 3.88 -15.02
CA GLY A 275 -6.74 4.02 -14.29
C GLY A 275 -5.90 5.25 -14.62
N LEU A 276 -6.22 6.01 -15.68
CA LEU A 276 -5.38 7.13 -16.13
C LEU A 276 -5.15 8.19 -15.04
N GLY A 277 -6.20 8.64 -14.35
CA GLY A 277 -6.06 9.68 -13.32
C GLY A 277 -5.32 9.18 -12.08
N TYR A 278 -5.61 7.94 -11.65
CA TYR A 278 -4.90 7.24 -10.57
C TYR A 278 -3.39 7.19 -10.82
N PHE A 279 -2.96 6.65 -11.97
CA PHE A 279 -1.53 6.58 -12.29
C PHE A 279 -0.92 7.97 -12.50
N SER A 280 -1.64 8.90 -13.14
CA SER A 280 -1.17 10.28 -13.32
C SER A 280 -0.89 10.97 -11.99
N TYR A 281 -1.72 10.72 -10.98
CA TYR A 281 -1.59 11.32 -9.67
C TYR A 281 -0.47 10.65 -8.86
N PHE A 282 -0.50 9.33 -8.69
CA PHE A 282 0.43 8.61 -7.80
C PHE A 282 1.80 8.34 -8.41
N ASN A 283 1.89 8.08 -9.71
CA ASN A 283 3.18 7.94 -10.40
C ASN A 283 3.72 9.30 -10.86
N GLY A 284 2.85 10.30 -10.98
CA GLY A 284 3.17 11.60 -11.55
C GLY A 284 3.21 11.56 -13.08
N MET A 285 3.40 12.73 -13.67
CA MET A 285 3.42 12.91 -15.12
C MET A 285 4.86 13.09 -15.65
N ASP A 286 5.08 12.71 -16.90
CA ASP A 286 6.28 13.01 -17.67
C ASP A 286 6.19 14.41 -18.32
N ALA A 287 7.25 14.82 -19.05
CA ALA A 287 7.30 16.13 -19.70
C ALA A 287 6.28 16.30 -20.85
N ASN A 288 5.70 15.21 -21.34
CA ASN A 288 4.72 15.18 -22.42
C ASN A 288 3.28 15.14 -21.89
N GLY A 289 3.10 15.10 -20.57
CA GLY A 289 1.79 14.97 -19.94
C GLY A 289 1.21 13.56 -19.96
N ASN A 290 2.05 12.53 -20.05
CA ASN A 290 1.64 11.14 -19.84
C ASN A 290 1.97 10.69 -18.41
N PRO A 291 1.23 9.75 -17.83
CA PRO A 291 1.66 9.08 -16.60
C PRO A 291 3.08 8.51 -16.78
N ARG A 292 3.88 8.60 -15.72
CA ARG A 292 5.18 7.93 -15.71
C ARG A 292 4.97 6.43 -15.78
N ALA A 293 5.92 5.76 -16.44
CA ALA A 293 5.90 4.32 -16.64
C ALA A 293 5.83 3.52 -15.33
N TRP A 294 6.25 4.12 -14.20
CA TRP A 294 6.21 3.50 -12.88
C TRP A 294 6.32 4.58 -11.78
N GLY A 295 5.86 4.24 -10.56
CA GLY A 295 5.91 5.15 -9.41
C GLY A 295 5.34 4.52 -8.14
N GLN A 296 4.62 5.30 -7.32
CA GLN A 296 4.07 4.82 -6.05
C GLN A 296 2.99 3.75 -6.23
N ALA A 297 2.31 3.76 -7.37
CA ALA A 297 1.26 2.82 -7.73
C ALA A 297 1.78 1.65 -8.59
N GLY A 298 3.09 1.36 -8.56
CA GLY A 298 3.71 0.35 -9.40
C GLY A 298 3.80 0.76 -10.87
N ASP A 299 3.91 -0.23 -11.75
CA ASP A 299 3.98 -0.03 -13.20
C ASP A 299 2.68 0.53 -13.75
N TYR A 300 2.78 1.46 -14.69
CA TYR A 300 1.64 2.01 -15.41
C TYR A 300 0.87 0.89 -16.14
N ASN A 301 -0.47 0.92 -16.04
CA ASN A 301 -1.38 -0.11 -16.51
C ASN A 301 -1.22 -1.48 -15.85
N GLN A 302 -0.62 -1.55 -14.66
CA GLN A 302 -0.58 -2.77 -13.85
C GLN A 302 -1.19 -2.52 -12.47
N GLY A 303 -0.61 -1.63 -11.66
CA GLY A 303 -1.18 -1.27 -10.36
C GLY A 303 -0.87 -2.25 -9.21
N TRP A 304 0.02 -3.23 -9.42
CA TRP A 304 0.49 -4.14 -8.37
C TRP A 304 2.01 -4.00 -8.15
N TYR A 305 2.45 -4.21 -6.91
CA TYR A 305 3.85 -4.08 -6.49
C TYR A 305 4.03 -4.59 -5.05
N SER A 306 5.29 -4.79 -4.63
CA SER A 306 5.65 -5.14 -3.26
C SER A 306 6.71 -4.20 -2.70
N TYR A 307 6.81 -4.12 -1.37
CA TYR A 307 7.80 -3.36 -0.64
C TYR A 307 8.01 -3.92 0.76
N ASN A 308 9.15 -3.59 1.38
CA ASN A 308 9.41 -3.99 2.76
C ASN A 308 9.21 -2.82 3.72
N LEU A 309 8.60 -3.09 4.87
CA LEU A 309 8.44 -2.16 5.97
C LEU A 309 9.11 -2.74 7.22
N GLY A 310 10.41 -2.51 7.35
CA GLY A 310 11.24 -3.23 8.32
C GLY A 310 11.39 -4.71 7.92
N ASN A 311 11.13 -5.63 8.85
CA ASN A 311 11.15 -7.08 8.60
C ASN A 311 9.82 -7.65 8.06
N TRP A 312 8.94 -6.78 7.58
CA TRP A 312 7.64 -7.15 7.02
C TRP A 312 7.67 -6.98 5.52
N HIS A 313 7.20 -8.00 4.80
CA HIS A 313 6.96 -7.92 3.38
C HIS A 313 5.52 -7.47 3.14
N VAL A 314 5.32 -6.45 2.32
CA VAL A 314 4.01 -5.85 2.07
C VAL A 314 3.72 -5.84 0.58
N ILE A 315 2.54 -6.31 0.20
CA ILE A 315 2.14 -6.56 -1.18
C ILE A 315 0.85 -5.78 -1.46
N SER A 316 0.88 -4.96 -2.51
CA SER A 316 -0.29 -4.28 -3.09
C SER A 316 -0.69 -5.00 -4.37
N LEU A 317 -1.94 -5.46 -4.45
CA LEU A 317 -2.48 -6.17 -5.61
C LEU A 317 -3.65 -5.38 -6.23
N ASN A 318 -3.83 -5.53 -7.53
CA ASN A 318 -4.89 -4.90 -8.31
C ASN A 318 -5.96 -5.94 -8.68
N VAL A 319 -7.00 -6.04 -7.86
CA VAL A 319 -8.05 -7.05 -8.05
C VAL A 319 -9.01 -6.74 -9.20
N GLU A 320 -8.91 -5.55 -9.83
CA GLU A 320 -9.90 -4.97 -10.74
C GLU A 320 -9.85 -5.54 -12.17
N CYS A 321 -9.91 -6.86 -12.27
CA CYS A 321 -9.93 -7.61 -13.52
C CYS A 321 -11.14 -7.32 -14.43
N GLY A 322 -12.14 -6.57 -13.97
CA GLY A 322 -13.23 -6.01 -14.78
C GLY A 322 -12.82 -4.80 -15.65
N ALA A 323 -11.65 -4.19 -15.40
CA ALA A 323 -11.15 -3.00 -16.09
C ALA A 323 -11.02 -3.20 -17.61
N LYS A 324 -11.21 -2.12 -18.39
CA LYS A 324 -11.12 -2.21 -19.86
C LYS A 324 -9.69 -2.48 -20.32
N THR A 325 -8.72 -1.87 -19.66
CA THR A 325 -7.29 -2.10 -19.94
C THR A 325 -6.88 -3.56 -19.73
N PHE A 326 -7.65 -4.34 -18.96
CA PHE A 326 -7.43 -5.78 -18.74
C PHE A 326 -8.28 -6.68 -19.63
N GLY A 327 -8.95 -6.10 -20.64
CA GLY A 327 -9.83 -6.82 -21.56
C GLY A 327 -11.25 -7.01 -21.04
N GLY A 328 -11.60 -6.37 -19.91
CA GLY A 328 -12.94 -6.37 -19.35
C GLY A 328 -13.86 -5.33 -20.01
N THR A 329 -14.99 -5.05 -19.37
CA THR A 329 -15.99 -4.11 -19.87
C THR A 329 -15.83 -2.70 -19.27
N GLY A 330 -14.98 -2.52 -18.27
CA GLY A 330 -14.90 -1.31 -17.44
C GLY A 330 -16.04 -1.24 -16.43
N ALA A 331 -16.57 -2.39 -16.04
CA ALA A 331 -17.57 -2.54 -14.98
C ALA A 331 -17.23 -3.80 -14.18
N ALA A 332 -17.91 -3.96 -13.06
CA ALA A 332 -17.93 -5.18 -12.26
C ALA A 332 -17.83 -6.46 -13.10
N ALA A 333 -16.87 -7.32 -12.79
CA ALA A 333 -16.74 -8.59 -13.45
C ALA A 333 -17.95 -9.47 -13.10
N THR A 334 -18.43 -10.18 -14.12
CA THR A 334 -19.48 -11.18 -13.97
C THR A 334 -18.89 -12.58 -13.78
N ALA A 335 -19.68 -13.54 -13.30
CA ALA A 335 -19.23 -14.92 -13.11
C ALA A 335 -18.65 -15.57 -14.39
N SER A 336 -19.03 -15.09 -15.57
CA SER A 336 -18.48 -15.53 -16.88
C SER A 336 -17.19 -14.82 -17.30
N SER A 337 -16.71 -13.84 -16.54
CA SER A 337 -15.51 -13.07 -16.90
C SER A 337 -14.28 -13.95 -16.78
N THR A 338 -13.58 -14.12 -17.91
CA THR A 338 -12.30 -14.82 -17.99
C THR A 338 -11.12 -13.92 -17.68
N THR A 339 -11.34 -12.61 -17.62
CA THR A 339 -10.32 -11.61 -17.25
C THR A 339 -9.87 -11.75 -15.80
N CYS A 340 -10.74 -12.31 -14.95
CA CYS A 340 -10.47 -12.63 -13.54
C CYS A 340 -9.99 -14.06 -13.31
N ASP A 341 -9.74 -14.83 -14.37
CA ASP A 341 -9.25 -16.20 -14.28
C ASP A 341 -7.71 -16.21 -14.39
N PRO A 342 -6.98 -16.53 -13.30
CA PRO A 342 -5.52 -16.53 -13.30
C PRO A 342 -4.91 -17.69 -14.09
N THR A 343 -5.72 -18.58 -14.66
CA THR A 343 -5.25 -19.69 -15.50
C THR A 343 -5.24 -19.36 -16.99
N VAL A 344 -5.88 -18.26 -17.40
CA VAL A 344 -5.99 -17.86 -18.80
C VAL A 344 -4.65 -17.33 -19.30
N ALA A 345 -4.04 -18.05 -20.25
CA ALA A 345 -2.75 -17.66 -20.81
C ALA A 345 -2.79 -16.27 -21.45
N GLY A 346 -1.84 -15.41 -21.08
CA GLY A 346 -1.73 -14.05 -21.58
C GLY A 346 -2.71 -13.04 -20.97
N SER A 347 -3.55 -13.45 -20.00
CA SER A 347 -4.37 -12.50 -19.23
C SER A 347 -3.53 -11.73 -18.22
N VAL A 348 -4.01 -10.54 -17.85
CA VAL A 348 -3.39 -9.71 -16.80
C VAL A 348 -3.49 -10.41 -15.44
N ALA A 349 -4.65 -10.99 -15.10
CA ALA A 349 -4.83 -11.76 -13.87
C ALA A 349 -3.81 -12.91 -13.73
N LYS A 350 -3.47 -13.59 -14.84
CA LYS A 350 -2.41 -14.61 -14.82
C LYS A 350 -1.04 -13.98 -14.59
N ALA A 351 -0.72 -12.89 -15.29
CA ALA A 351 0.58 -12.22 -15.15
C ALA A 351 0.81 -11.73 -13.72
N GLU A 352 -0.20 -11.13 -13.09
CA GLU A 352 -0.14 -10.68 -11.70
C GLU A 352 -0.04 -11.86 -10.73
N THR A 353 -0.78 -12.95 -10.96
CA THR A 353 -0.72 -14.15 -10.11
C THR A 353 0.64 -14.88 -10.22
N ASP A 354 1.22 -14.94 -11.42
CA ASP A 354 2.58 -15.46 -11.63
C ASP A 354 3.63 -14.56 -10.98
N TRP A 355 3.44 -13.24 -11.04
CA TRP A 355 4.27 -12.26 -10.34
C TRP A 355 4.21 -12.47 -8.83
N LEU A 356 3.01 -12.56 -8.25
CA LEU A 356 2.82 -12.81 -6.81
C LEU A 356 3.49 -14.12 -6.39
N THR A 357 3.34 -15.18 -7.19
CA THR A 357 4.01 -16.46 -6.93
C THR A 357 5.53 -16.30 -6.84
N SER A 358 6.10 -15.48 -7.74
CA SER A 358 7.55 -15.22 -7.78
C SER A 358 8.01 -14.32 -6.64
N ASP A 359 7.22 -13.32 -6.30
CA ASP A 359 7.44 -12.38 -5.20
C ASP A 359 7.48 -13.13 -3.85
N LEU A 360 6.46 -13.94 -3.57
CA LEU A 360 6.38 -14.80 -2.37
C LEU A 360 7.51 -15.83 -2.30
N ALA A 361 7.91 -16.41 -3.44
CA ALA A 361 9.04 -17.35 -3.47
C ALA A 361 10.40 -16.68 -3.17
N SER A 362 10.49 -15.37 -3.35
CA SER A 362 11.68 -14.56 -3.04
C SER A 362 11.63 -13.92 -1.64
N ASP A 363 10.48 -13.99 -0.97
CA ASP A 363 10.27 -13.38 0.33
C ASP A 363 11.06 -14.11 1.43
N THR A 364 11.79 -13.32 2.23
CA THR A 364 12.51 -13.78 3.42
C THR A 364 12.08 -13.07 4.69
N ALA A 365 11.02 -12.26 4.62
CA ALA A 365 10.45 -11.56 5.75
C ALA A 365 9.83 -12.54 6.76
N THR A 366 9.66 -12.07 8.00
CA THR A 366 9.02 -12.90 9.04
C THR A 366 7.51 -12.99 8.82
N CYS A 367 6.91 -11.92 8.34
CA CYS A 367 5.48 -11.83 8.08
C CYS A 367 5.22 -11.13 6.75
N THR A 368 4.07 -11.47 6.16
CA THR A 368 3.55 -10.84 4.94
C THR A 368 2.26 -10.09 5.25
N ILE A 369 2.09 -8.91 4.69
CA ILE A 369 0.79 -8.23 4.57
C ILE A 369 0.47 -8.15 3.08
N ALA A 370 -0.71 -8.60 2.68
CA ALA A 370 -1.21 -8.39 1.33
C ALA A 370 -2.47 -7.55 1.39
N TYR A 371 -2.63 -6.63 0.44
CA TYR A 371 -3.83 -5.83 0.36
C TYR A 371 -4.25 -5.57 -1.08
N TRP A 372 -5.56 -5.49 -1.26
CA TRP A 372 -6.24 -5.14 -2.50
C TRP A 372 -7.62 -4.59 -2.15
N HIS A 373 -8.33 -4.05 -3.12
CA HIS A 373 -9.58 -3.35 -2.85
C HIS A 373 -10.72 -4.30 -2.41
N GLN A 374 -11.24 -5.12 -3.33
CA GLN A 374 -12.45 -5.92 -3.09
C GLN A 374 -12.21 -7.19 -2.27
N PRO A 375 -12.92 -7.39 -1.14
CA PRO A 375 -12.61 -8.45 -0.18
C PRO A 375 -12.88 -9.86 -0.70
N THR A 376 -12.14 -10.84 -0.18
CA THR A 376 -12.41 -12.26 -0.47
C THR A 376 -13.57 -12.78 0.38
N PHE A 377 -13.64 -12.36 1.65
CA PHE A 377 -14.77 -12.65 2.52
C PHE A 377 -15.46 -11.36 2.94
N SER A 378 -16.78 -11.34 2.82
CA SER A 378 -17.58 -10.13 2.97
C SER A 378 -18.22 -10.02 4.35
N ALA A 379 -18.22 -8.81 4.94
CA ALA A 379 -19.00 -8.50 6.13
C ALA A 379 -20.35 -7.84 5.79
N SER A 380 -20.46 -7.18 4.62
CA SER A 380 -21.72 -6.66 4.07
C SER A 380 -22.69 -7.76 3.60
N GLY A 381 -22.16 -8.96 3.32
CA GLY A 381 -22.90 -10.11 2.81
C GLY A 381 -22.95 -10.19 1.28
N SER A 382 -22.18 -9.36 0.57
CA SER A 382 -22.05 -9.35 -0.88
C SER A 382 -20.58 -9.39 -1.27
N THR A 383 -20.19 -10.38 -2.09
CA THR A 383 -18.84 -10.46 -2.66
C THR A 383 -18.88 -10.27 -4.16
N SER A 384 -17.84 -9.64 -4.69
CA SER A 384 -17.64 -9.50 -6.14
C SER A 384 -16.94 -10.70 -6.76
N VAL A 385 -16.90 -10.74 -8.08
CA VAL A 385 -16.18 -11.78 -8.82
C VAL A 385 -14.68 -11.57 -8.73
N GLU A 386 -14.24 -10.32 -8.74
CA GLU A 386 -12.88 -9.85 -8.47
C GLU A 386 -12.35 -10.46 -7.16
N GLY A 387 -13.03 -10.18 -6.05
CA GLY A 387 -12.64 -10.65 -4.72
C GLY A 387 -12.70 -12.17 -4.59
N THR A 388 -13.76 -12.81 -5.10
CA THR A 388 -13.94 -14.27 -4.93
C THR A 388 -13.08 -15.13 -5.85
N LYS A 389 -12.89 -14.74 -7.12
CA LYS A 389 -12.08 -15.54 -8.06
C LYS A 389 -10.61 -15.19 -7.96
N LEU A 390 -10.28 -13.93 -8.16
CA LEU A 390 -8.88 -13.50 -8.23
C LEU A 390 -8.30 -13.36 -6.83
N GLY A 391 -8.99 -12.65 -5.93
CA GLY A 391 -8.64 -12.61 -4.50
C GLY A 391 -8.59 -14.01 -3.87
N GLY A 392 -9.55 -14.88 -4.17
CA GLY A 392 -9.54 -16.29 -3.73
C GLY A 392 -8.34 -17.10 -4.24
N ALA A 393 -7.84 -16.84 -5.45
CA ALA A 393 -6.62 -17.46 -5.97
C ALA A 393 -5.38 -16.98 -5.19
N TRP A 394 -5.29 -15.68 -4.93
CA TRP A 394 -4.19 -15.11 -4.14
C TRP A 394 -4.23 -15.55 -2.68
N TRP A 395 -5.43 -15.70 -2.09
CA TRP A 395 -5.59 -16.26 -0.76
C TRP A 395 -4.96 -17.66 -0.65
N ASN A 396 -5.13 -18.51 -1.68
CA ASN A 396 -4.50 -19.82 -1.70
C ASN A 396 -2.96 -19.74 -1.72
N LEU A 397 -2.40 -18.81 -2.49
CA LEU A 397 -0.94 -18.59 -2.54
C LEU A 397 -0.41 -18.08 -1.19
N LEU A 398 -1.06 -17.07 -0.62
CA LEU A 398 -0.70 -16.50 0.69
C LEU A 398 -0.86 -17.52 1.81
N TYR A 399 -1.89 -18.36 1.76
CA TYR A 399 -2.13 -19.40 2.77
C TYR A 399 -1.06 -20.50 2.69
N ALA A 400 -0.61 -20.83 1.47
CA ALA A 400 0.47 -21.78 1.25
C ALA A 400 1.85 -21.22 1.68
N HIS A 401 2.08 -19.92 1.52
CA HIS A 401 3.26 -19.21 2.05
C HIS A 401 3.26 -19.20 3.59
N GLY A 402 2.08 -18.95 4.17
CA GLY A 402 1.90 -18.79 5.61
C GLY A 402 2.25 -17.38 6.09
N HIS A 403 1.99 -17.10 7.37
CA HIS A 403 2.38 -15.85 8.05
C HIS A 403 1.83 -14.56 7.40
N ALA A 404 0.70 -14.66 6.70
CA ALA A 404 0.07 -13.56 5.98
C ALA A 404 -1.07 -12.90 6.77
N ILE A 405 -1.30 -11.61 6.53
CA ILE A 405 -2.48 -10.84 6.92
C ILE A 405 -3.07 -10.23 5.63
N VAL A 406 -4.38 -10.25 5.49
CA VAL A 406 -5.07 -9.63 4.35
C VAL A 406 -5.84 -8.39 4.78
N LEU A 407 -5.72 -7.31 3.99
CA LEU A 407 -6.41 -6.04 4.21
C LEU A 407 -7.21 -5.66 2.97
N ASN A 408 -8.45 -5.25 3.16
CA ASN A 408 -9.36 -4.86 2.08
C ASN A 408 -10.15 -3.57 2.39
N GLY A 409 -10.63 -2.92 1.33
CA GLY A 409 -11.57 -1.79 1.40
C GLY A 409 -12.92 -2.23 0.84
N HIS A 410 -13.48 -1.43 -0.08
CA HIS A 410 -14.66 -1.67 -0.91
C HIS A 410 -15.98 -1.70 -0.15
N GLU A 411 -16.07 -2.51 0.90
CA GLU A 411 -17.22 -2.41 1.79
C GLU A 411 -17.00 -1.23 2.71
N HIS A 412 -17.95 -0.30 2.71
CA HIS A 412 -17.84 0.96 3.42
C HIS A 412 -18.10 0.79 4.92
N LEU A 413 -17.28 -0.03 5.57
CA LEU A 413 -17.39 -0.49 6.95
C LEU A 413 -16.03 -0.94 7.49
N TYR A 414 -15.95 -1.13 8.81
CA TYR A 414 -14.85 -1.84 9.43
C TYR A 414 -15.31 -3.25 9.81
N ALA A 415 -14.53 -4.27 9.47
CA ALA A 415 -14.72 -5.63 9.95
C ALA A 415 -13.39 -6.35 10.16
N ARG A 416 -13.39 -7.32 11.08
CA ARG A 416 -12.26 -8.23 11.29
C ARG A 416 -12.74 -9.66 11.35
N PHE A 417 -12.07 -10.52 10.60
CA PHE A 417 -12.30 -11.96 10.61
C PHE A 417 -11.21 -12.68 11.42
N ALA A 418 -11.58 -13.83 11.98
CA ALA A 418 -10.61 -14.74 12.56
C ALA A 418 -9.72 -15.34 11.44
N PRO A 419 -8.57 -15.93 11.78
CA PRO A 419 -7.77 -16.70 10.82
C PRO A 419 -8.62 -17.74 10.06
N MET A 420 -8.62 -17.65 8.73
CA MET A 420 -9.40 -18.52 7.84
C MET A 420 -8.53 -19.17 6.76
N ASN A 421 -8.91 -20.39 6.36
CA ASN A 421 -8.41 -20.98 5.12
C ASN A 421 -9.17 -20.42 3.90
N ALA A 422 -8.76 -20.81 2.69
CA ALA A 422 -9.34 -20.29 1.44
C ALA A 422 -10.84 -20.61 1.24
N SER A 423 -11.44 -21.49 2.06
CA SER A 423 -12.89 -21.74 2.04
C SER A 423 -13.68 -20.84 3.00
N GLY A 424 -13.00 -19.95 3.74
CA GLY A 424 -13.60 -19.11 4.77
C GLY A 424 -13.88 -19.86 6.07
N ALA A 425 -13.37 -21.08 6.24
CA ALA A 425 -13.49 -21.83 7.47
C ALA A 425 -12.37 -21.45 8.45
N ALA A 426 -12.69 -21.37 9.74
CA ALA A 426 -11.71 -21.07 10.78
C ALA A 426 -10.55 -22.08 10.75
N ASP A 427 -9.33 -21.57 10.73
CA ASP A 427 -8.12 -22.37 10.73
C ASP A 427 -7.03 -21.66 11.54
N SER A 428 -6.39 -22.35 12.48
CA SER A 428 -5.27 -21.82 13.25
C SER A 428 -4.05 -21.42 12.41
N LYS A 429 -3.94 -21.95 11.18
CA LYS A 429 -2.90 -21.57 10.19
C LYS A 429 -3.43 -20.59 9.15
N GLY A 430 -4.68 -20.17 9.30
CA GLY A 430 -5.38 -19.29 8.39
C GLY A 430 -4.86 -17.86 8.39
N ILE A 431 -5.37 -17.10 7.43
CA ILE A 431 -5.08 -15.69 7.25
C ILE A 431 -6.19 -14.90 7.95
N PRO A 432 -5.88 -13.97 8.87
CA PRO A 432 -6.85 -13.00 9.33
C PRO A 432 -7.09 -11.92 8.25
N GLU A 433 -8.33 -11.51 8.08
CA GLU A 433 -8.75 -10.44 7.16
C GLU A 433 -9.30 -9.25 7.94
N PHE A 434 -8.93 -8.05 7.48
CA PHE A 434 -9.47 -6.79 7.96
C PHE A 434 -10.06 -6.03 6.78
N ILE A 435 -11.32 -5.64 6.89
CA ILE A 435 -11.97 -4.71 5.97
C ILE A 435 -11.96 -3.34 6.63
N VAL A 436 -11.43 -2.32 5.94
CA VAL A 436 -11.22 -0.97 6.46
C VAL A 436 -11.67 0.09 5.46
N GLY A 437 -12.91 -0.02 4.98
CA GLY A 437 -13.50 0.95 4.05
C GLY A 437 -14.19 2.12 4.74
N THR A 438 -13.53 2.72 5.71
CA THR A 438 -14.11 3.78 6.56
C THR A 438 -13.44 5.13 6.37
N GLY A 439 -12.85 5.34 5.19
CA GLY A 439 -12.02 6.49 4.85
C GLY A 439 -12.79 7.79 4.69
N GLY A 440 -14.08 7.76 4.39
CA GLY A 440 -14.92 8.94 4.32
C GLY A 440 -16.09 8.87 3.34
N GLU A 441 -16.24 7.79 2.57
CA GLU A 441 -17.44 7.60 1.74
C GLU A 441 -18.66 7.15 2.57
N ALA A 442 -19.88 7.25 2.03
CA ALA A 442 -21.10 6.84 2.74
C ALA A 442 -21.04 5.38 3.22
N LEU A 443 -21.25 5.16 4.52
CA LEU A 443 -21.12 3.84 5.16
C LEU A 443 -22.23 2.85 4.78
N ASP A 444 -21.82 1.59 4.69
CA ASP A 444 -22.66 0.45 4.37
C ASP A 444 -23.63 0.04 5.48
N LYS A 445 -24.40 -1.01 5.20
CA LYS A 445 -25.16 -1.74 6.23
C LYS A 445 -24.61 -3.12 6.44
N LEU A 446 -24.50 -3.48 7.72
CA LEU A 446 -24.26 -4.85 8.13
C LEU A 446 -25.56 -5.67 8.05
N PRO A 447 -25.48 -6.93 7.58
CA PRO A 447 -26.61 -7.85 7.61
C PRO A 447 -26.99 -8.19 9.06
N ALA A 448 -28.24 -8.62 9.26
CA ALA A 448 -28.74 -9.00 10.58
C ALA A 448 -28.02 -10.23 11.16
N THR A 449 -27.49 -11.10 10.28
CA THR A 449 -26.68 -12.25 10.66
C THR A 449 -25.25 -12.00 10.19
N PRO A 450 -24.26 -11.92 11.11
CA PRO A 450 -22.85 -11.76 10.75
C PRO A 450 -22.34 -12.88 9.85
N ALA A 451 -21.34 -12.58 9.03
CA ALA A 451 -20.66 -13.58 8.23
C ALA A 451 -19.95 -14.62 9.12
N ALA A 452 -19.70 -15.80 8.56
CA ALA A 452 -18.95 -16.83 9.26
C ALA A 452 -17.55 -16.31 9.64
N ASN A 453 -17.12 -16.60 10.87
CA ASN A 453 -15.81 -16.20 11.41
C ASN A 453 -15.55 -14.68 11.50
N GLN A 454 -16.57 -13.84 11.27
CA GLN A 454 -16.53 -12.42 11.58
C GLN A 454 -16.45 -12.23 13.10
N VAL A 455 -15.35 -11.65 13.59
CA VAL A 455 -15.12 -11.43 15.02
C VAL A 455 -15.80 -10.15 15.49
N THR A 456 -15.73 -9.10 14.67
CA THR A 456 -16.36 -7.81 14.94
C THR A 456 -16.58 -7.05 13.65
N ALA A 457 -17.57 -6.16 13.62
CA ALA A 457 -17.73 -5.18 12.56
C ALA A 457 -18.53 -3.96 13.04
N GLN A 458 -18.37 -2.83 12.34
CA GLN A 458 -19.19 -1.65 12.47
C GLN A 458 -19.34 -0.95 11.12
N ALA A 459 -20.50 -0.35 10.88
CA ALA A 459 -20.79 0.44 9.69
C ALA A 459 -21.57 1.71 10.10
N LYS A 460 -20.99 2.46 11.05
CA LYS A 460 -21.60 3.62 11.70
C LYS A 460 -20.65 4.80 11.84
N ALA A 461 -19.35 4.55 11.85
CA ALA A 461 -18.34 5.56 12.09
C ALA A 461 -17.14 5.42 11.13
N PHE A 462 -16.50 6.55 10.86
CA PHE A 462 -15.31 6.67 10.04
C PHE A 462 -14.04 6.46 10.87
N GLY A 463 -12.94 6.07 10.22
CA GLY A 463 -11.65 5.94 10.88
C GLY A 463 -10.63 5.20 10.03
N ALA A 464 -9.47 4.96 10.61
CA ALA A 464 -8.44 4.13 10.02
C ALA A 464 -8.03 3.01 10.98
N LEU A 465 -7.41 1.97 10.43
CA LEU A 465 -6.77 0.92 11.21
C LEU A 465 -5.29 1.26 11.41
N LYS A 466 -4.83 1.25 12.66
CA LYS A 466 -3.41 1.34 13.00
C LYS A 466 -2.85 -0.06 13.21
N MET A 467 -1.83 -0.42 12.43
CA MET A 467 -1.03 -1.62 12.66
C MET A 467 0.37 -1.24 13.16
N THR A 468 0.81 -1.84 14.26
CA THR A 468 2.18 -1.73 14.77
C THR A 468 2.91 -3.03 14.49
N LEU A 469 3.90 -2.98 13.62
CA LEU A 469 4.63 -4.11 13.07
C LEU A 469 5.98 -4.23 13.76
N ASN A 470 6.22 -5.31 14.50
CA ASN A 470 7.47 -5.51 15.23
C ASN A 470 8.43 -6.43 14.45
N ASP A 471 9.73 -6.21 14.63
CA ASP A 471 10.78 -6.99 13.95
C ASP A 471 10.79 -8.48 14.28
N ASN A 472 10.13 -8.89 15.38
CA ASN A 472 10.06 -10.27 15.85
C ASN A 472 8.83 -11.04 15.31
N GLY A 473 8.11 -10.49 14.33
CA GLY A 473 6.92 -11.09 13.74
C GLY A 473 5.62 -10.90 14.54
N THR A 474 5.67 -10.17 15.67
CA THR A 474 4.45 -9.77 16.37
C THR A 474 3.87 -8.49 15.80
N TYR A 475 2.55 -8.37 15.77
CA TYR A 475 1.88 -7.14 15.41
C TYR A 475 0.77 -6.81 16.40
N ALA A 476 0.50 -5.52 16.54
CA ALA A 476 -0.68 -5.02 17.23
C ALA A 476 -1.59 -4.31 16.24
N TRP A 477 -2.89 -4.45 16.39
CA TRP A 477 -3.87 -3.67 15.65
C TRP A 477 -4.70 -2.81 16.61
N SER A 478 -5.14 -1.66 16.12
CA SER A 478 -6.09 -0.79 16.83
C SER A 478 -6.92 -0.03 15.82
N TYR A 479 -8.24 -0.22 15.89
CA TYR A 479 -9.25 0.57 15.23
C TYR A 479 -10.06 1.31 16.29
N GLN A 480 -10.15 2.62 16.13
CA GLN A 480 -11.05 3.48 16.90
C GLN A 480 -11.64 4.50 15.93
N PRO A 481 -12.95 4.76 15.97
CA PRO A 481 -13.54 5.80 15.15
C PRO A 481 -12.88 7.17 15.32
N SER A 482 -12.68 7.87 14.21
CA SER A 482 -12.24 9.27 14.16
C SER A 482 -13.43 10.23 14.25
N SER A 483 -14.57 9.82 13.69
CA SER A 483 -15.78 10.61 13.56
C SER A 483 -16.98 9.72 13.19
N VAL A 484 -18.17 10.31 13.24
CA VAL A 484 -19.43 9.73 12.75
C VAL A 484 -20.06 10.68 11.73
N PRO A 485 -21.00 10.21 10.89
CA PRO A 485 -21.79 11.08 10.03
C PRO A 485 -22.44 12.25 10.80
N VAL A 486 -22.49 13.42 10.17
CA VAL A 486 -23.18 14.59 10.73
C VAL A 486 -24.67 14.23 10.88
N ASP A 487 -25.23 14.47 12.07
CA ASP A 487 -26.59 14.09 12.49
C ASP A 487 -26.80 12.65 12.96
N ASP A 488 -25.73 11.91 13.27
CA ASP A 488 -25.85 10.65 13.99
C ASP A 488 -26.43 10.85 15.40
N ALA A 489 -27.69 10.40 15.58
CA ALA A 489 -28.39 10.44 16.86
C ALA A 489 -27.71 9.61 17.96
N ASN A 490 -26.82 8.69 17.59
CA ASN A 490 -26.10 7.79 18.47
C ASN A 490 -24.59 8.06 18.49
N ALA A 491 -24.15 9.27 18.09
CA ALA A 491 -22.74 9.62 17.95
C ALA A 491 -21.84 9.18 19.12
N ALA A 492 -22.32 9.32 20.36
CA ALA A 492 -21.56 8.93 21.54
C ALA A 492 -21.31 7.41 21.65
N THR A 493 -22.27 6.56 21.28
CA THR A 493 -22.11 5.10 21.29
C THR A 493 -21.29 4.63 20.10
N ASP A 494 -21.50 5.25 18.95
CA ASP A 494 -20.88 4.81 17.70
C ASP A 494 -19.38 5.19 17.70
N MET A 495 -19.02 6.34 18.29
CA MET A 495 -17.63 6.71 18.59
C MET A 495 -16.97 5.86 19.68
N ALA A 496 -17.74 5.11 20.48
CA ALA A 496 -17.20 4.25 21.54
C ALA A 496 -16.80 2.85 21.03
N PHE A 497 -17.09 2.51 19.77
CA PHE A 497 -16.58 1.29 19.17
C PHE A 497 -15.06 1.26 19.23
N SER A 498 -14.49 0.09 19.51
CA SER A 498 -13.05 -0.11 19.45
C SER A 498 -12.76 -1.57 19.17
N ASP A 499 -11.73 -1.83 18.38
CA ASP A 499 -11.16 -3.14 18.22
C ASP A 499 -9.64 -3.03 18.33
N SER A 500 -9.05 -3.85 19.18
CA SER A 500 -7.59 -3.86 19.35
C SER A 500 -7.12 -5.21 19.82
N GLY A 501 -5.88 -5.53 19.51
CA GLY A 501 -5.26 -6.77 19.94
C GLY A 501 -3.83 -6.91 19.46
N THR A 502 -3.25 -8.05 19.76
CA THR A 502 -1.91 -8.43 19.35
C THR A 502 -1.91 -9.88 18.88
N ALA A 503 -1.13 -10.17 17.85
CA ALA A 503 -0.90 -11.53 17.39
C ALA A 503 0.52 -11.66 16.85
N THR A 504 0.88 -12.89 16.49
CA THR A 504 2.10 -13.20 15.76
C THR A 504 1.66 -13.78 14.43
N CYS A 505 2.37 -13.41 13.37
CA CYS A 505 2.41 -14.27 12.21
C CYS A 505 3.19 -15.55 12.59
#